data_AF-V4TX36-F1
#
_entry.id   AF-V4TX36-F1
#
_cell.length_a   1.000
_cell.length_b   1.000
_cell.length_c   1.000
_cell.angle_alpha   90.00
_cell.angle_beta   90.00
_cell.angle_gamma   90.00
#
_symmetry.space_group_name_H-M   'P 1'
#
loop_
_entity.id
_entity.type
_entity.pdbx_description
1 polymer ?
#
loop_
_entity_poly.entity_id
_entity_poly.type
_entity_poly.pdbx_seq_one_letter_code
_entity_poly.pdbx_strand_id
1 'polypeptide(L)'
;MTLDWHLIEPKEVVCLLRVHLTSLSGIPTIKHLRIVVGTSDEDSKKEARKRMIKKLLKKESIEWTEDGNGQAMLIQVDVIDPKCLSFFRKK
;
A
#
# COMPACT_ATOMS: atom_id res chain seq x y z
N MET A 1 -3.92 1.17 10.85
CA MET A 1 -2.91 2.24 10.75
C MET A 1 -3.17 3.04 9.48
N THR A 2 -3.00 4.37 9.50
CA THR A 2 -3.19 5.21 8.31
C THR A 2 -1.86 5.88 7.95
N LEU A 3 -1.49 5.84 6.67
CA LEU A 3 -0.33 6.52 6.10
C LEU A 3 -0.78 7.48 5.01
N ASP A 4 -0.21 8.67 5.01
CA ASP A 4 -0.54 9.70 4.03
C ASP A 4 0.56 9.83 2.98
N TRP A 5 0.26 9.45 1.74
CA TRP A 5 1.19 9.42 0.61
C TRP A 5 0.79 10.39 -0.52
N HIS A 6 -0.14 11.32 -0.29
CA HIS A 6 -0.59 12.23 -1.35
C HIS A 6 0.53 13.12 -1.92
N LEU A 7 1.57 13.42 -1.13
CA LEU A 7 2.74 14.19 -1.56
C LEU A 7 3.91 13.32 -2.04
N ILE A 8 3.80 12.00 -1.95
CA ILE A 8 4.90 11.10 -2.31
C ILE A 8 4.92 10.93 -3.83
N GLU A 9 6.12 10.95 -4.41
CA GLU A 9 6.27 10.74 -5.83
C GLU A 9 5.87 9.30 -6.21
N PRO A 10 5.15 9.11 -7.33
CA PRO A 10 4.69 7.77 -7.74
C PRO A 10 5.80 6.72 -7.75
N LYS A 11 7.02 7.08 -8.18
CA LYS A 11 8.17 6.16 -8.23
C LYS A 11 8.59 5.62 -6.84
N GLU A 12 8.33 6.37 -5.77
CA GLU A 12 8.80 6.06 -4.41
C GLU A 12 7.79 5.22 -3.62
N VAL A 13 6.49 5.30 -3.96
CA VAL A 13 5.43 4.60 -3.21
C VAL A 13 5.62 3.09 -3.16
N VAL A 14 6.21 2.49 -4.19
CA VAL A 14 6.46 1.03 -4.23
C VAL A 14 7.55 0.65 -3.23
N CYS A 15 8.58 1.48 -3.08
CA CYS A 15 9.64 1.22 -2.11
C CYS A 15 9.07 1.27 -0.69
N LEU A 16 8.31 2.33 -0.37
CA LEU A 16 7.67 2.48 0.93
C LEU A 16 6.68 1.36 1.21
N LEU A 17 5.85 0.98 0.23
CA LEU A 17 4.90 -0.11 0.40
C LEU A 17 5.59 -1.43 0.72
N ARG A 18 6.72 -1.75 0.10
CA ARG A 18 7.50 -2.94 0.44
C ARG A 18 7.99 -2.92 1.88
N VAL A 19 8.49 -1.77 2.35
CA VAL A 19 8.94 -1.61 3.74
C VAL A 19 7.77 -1.83 4.69
N HIS A 20 6.64 -1.16 4.47
CA HIS A 20 5.47 -1.29 5.34
C HIS A 20 4.87 -2.70 5.32
N LEU A 21 4.76 -3.35 4.16
CA LEU A 21 4.30 -4.74 4.09
C LEU A 21 5.28 -5.70 4.78
N THR A 22 6.58 -5.48 4.66
CA THR A 22 7.58 -6.32 5.35
C THR A 22 7.53 -6.15 6.87
N SER A 23 7.32 -4.92 7.35
CA SER A 23 7.40 -4.59 8.77
C SER A 23 6.08 -4.74 9.53
N LEU A 24 4.94 -4.57 8.87
CA LEU A 24 3.62 -4.53 9.53
C LEU A 24 2.78 -5.78 9.29
N SER A 25 3.14 -6.62 8.31
CA SER A 25 2.37 -7.83 8.02
C SER A 25 2.54 -8.91 9.09
N GLY A 26 1.49 -9.67 9.33
CA GLY A 26 1.48 -10.76 10.31
C GLY A 26 1.45 -10.31 11.77
N ILE A 27 1.28 -9.01 12.04
CA ILE A 27 1.14 -8.47 13.39
C ILE A 27 -0.36 -8.45 13.75
N PRO A 28 -0.84 -9.27 14.72
CA PRO A 28 -2.27 -9.40 14.99
C PRO A 28 -2.99 -8.12 15.44
N THR A 29 -2.26 -7.19 16.06
CA THR A 29 -2.80 -5.91 16.51
C THR A 29 -2.91 -4.87 15.39
N ILE A 30 -2.28 -5.12 14.23
CA ILE A 30 -2.30 -4.23 13.06
C ILE A 30 -3.07 -4.92 11.94
N LYS A 31 -4.39 -4.85 12.01
CA LYS A 31 -5.27 -5.53 11.03
C LYS A 31 -5.19 -4.91 9.64
N HIS A 32 -5.29 -3.59 9.58
CA HIS A 32 -5.41 -2.88 8.31
C HIS A 32 -4.38 -1.76 8.19
N LEU A 33 -3.84 -1.63 6.98
CA LEU A 33 -3.05 -0.50 6.53
C LEU A 33 -3.88 0.31 5.53
N ARG A 34 -4.21 1.55 5.91
CA ARG A 34 -4.91 2.52 5.07
C ARG A 34 -3.88 3.48 4.48
N ILE A 35 -3.86 3.62 3.16
CA ILE A 35 -2.92 4.46 2.44
C ILE A 35 -3.71 5.55 1.71
N VAL A 36 -3.54 6.80 2.09
CA VAL A 36 -4.13 7.95 1.39
C VAL A 36 -3.24 8.30 0.20
N VAL A 37 -3.79 8.25 -1.00
CA VAL A 37 -3.05 8.42 -2.27
C VAL A 37 -3.38 9.73 -2.98
N GLY A 38 -4.40 10.44 -2.51
CA GLY A 38 -4.78 11.78 -2.95
C GLY A 38 -5.82 12.38 -2.00
N THR A 39 -5.91 13.69 -1.98
CA THR A 39 -6.83 14.45 -1.12
C THR A 39 -7.88 15.23 -1.91
N SER A 40 -7.73 15.28 -3.25
CA SER A 40 -8.63 15.93 -4.20
C SER A 40 -8.59 15.18 -5.55
N ASP A 41 -9.58 15.44 -6.41
CA ASP A 41 -9.60 14.92 -7.78
C ASP A 41 -8.66 15.68 -8.74
N GLU A 42 -8.19 16.86 -8.34
CA GLU A 42 -7.20 17.64 -9.09
C GLU A 42 -5.76 17.09 -8.99
N ASP A 43 -5.55 16.12 -8.10
CA ASP A 43 -4.27 15.47 -7.92
C ASP A 43 -3.94 14.56 -9.11
N SER A 44 -3.30 15.15 -10.11
CA SER A 44 -2.87 14.48 -11.34
C SER A 44 -1.97 13.25 -11.11
N LYS A 45 -1.32 13.16 -9.94
CA LYS A 45 -0.43 12.04 -9.58
C LYS A 45 -1.14 10.94 -8.78
N LYS A 46 -2.37 11.16 -8.29
CA LYS A 46 -3.18 10.18 -7.55
C LYS A 46 -3.28 8.85 -8.29
N GLU A 47 -3.69 8.90 -9.56
CA GLU A 47 -3.87 7.69 -10.37
C GLU A 47 -2.55 7.00 -10.70
N ALA A 48 -1.45 7.74 -10.81
CA ALA A 48 -0.12 7.16 -10.97
C ALA A 48 0.30 6.37 -9.71
N ARG A 49 0.12 6.96 -8.51
CA ARG A 49 0.36 6.27 -7.22
C ARG A 49 -0.51 5.02 -7.08
N LYS A 50 -1.82 5.12 -7.35
CA LYS A 50 -2.75 3.97 -7.31
C LYS A 50 -2.29 2.85 -8.24
N ARG A 51 -1.96 3.17 -9.50
CA ARG A 51 -1.50 2.16 -10.47
C ARG A 51 -0.25 1.44 -9.99
N MET A 52 0.71 2.15 -9.39
CA MET A 52 1.93 1.56 -8.88
C MET A 52 1.70 0.66 -7.67
N ILE A 53 0.84 1.08 -6.73
CA ILE A 53 0.44 0.26 -5.58
C ILE A 53 -0.29 -0.99 -6.04
N LYS A 54 -1.34 -0.85 -6.87
CA LYS A 54 -2.12 -1.97 -7.42
C LYS A 54 -1.22 -2.97 -8.15
N LYS A 55 -0.23 -2.51 -8.91
CA LYS A 55 0.72 -3.38 -9.61
C LYS A 55 1.52 -4.25 -8.64
N LEU A 56 1.97 -3.71 -7.50
CA LEU A 56 2.67 -4.49 -6.49
C LEU A 56 1.72 -5.49 -5.81
N LEU A 57 0.54 -5.04 -5.39
CA LEU A 57 -0.43 -5.89 -4.69
C LEU A 57 -0.89 -7.08 -5.55
N LYS A 58 -1.18 -6.85 -6.83
CA LYS A 58 -1.48 -7.92 -7.80
C LYS A 58 -0.33 -8.91 -7.94
N LYS A 59 0.91 -8.44 -7.95
CA LYS A 59 2.09 -9.30 -8.09
C LYS A 59 2.25 -10.24 -6.88
N GLU A 60 1.94 -9.76 -5.69
CA GLU A 60 2.04 -10.52 -4.44
C GLU A 60 0.73 -11.24 -4.07
N SER A 61 -0.28 -11.21 -4.96
CA SER A 61 -1.63 -11.76 -4.71
C SER A 61 -2.27 -11.24 -3.42
N ILE A 62 -2.06 -9.97 -3.12
CA ILE A 62 -2.64 -9.28 -1.96
C ILE A 62 -3.92 -8.58 -2.40
N GLU A 63 -5.03 -8.86 -1.72
CA GLU A 63 -6.30 -8.16 -1.92
C GLU A 63 -6.30 -6.77 -1.27
N TRP A 64 -7.02 -5.83 -1.88
CA TRP A 64 -7.22 -4.49 -1.33
C TRP A 64 -8.60 -3.95 -1.68
N THR A 65 -9.09 -3.01 -0.89
CA THR A 65 -10.31 -2.26 -1.19
C THR A 65 -9.97 -0.78 -1.39
N GLU A 66 -10.83 -0.08 -2.14
CA GLU A 66 -10.78 1.36 -2.23
C GLU A 66 -11.66 1.98 -1.14
N ASP A 67 -11.16 3.04 -0.52
CA ASP A 67 -11.84 3.79 0.55
C ASP A 67 -11.87 5.29 0.20
N GLY A 68 -12.82 6.03 0.77
CA GLY A 68 -12.94 7.48 0.60
C GLY A 68 -13.11 7.90 -0.86
N ASN A 69 -14.03 7.25 -1.59
CA ASN A 69 -14.27 7.53 -3.02
C ASN A 69 -13.02 7.38 -3.90
N GLY A 70 -12.14 6.43 -3.56
CA GLY A 70 -10.92 6.14 -4.30
C GLY A 70 -9.71 7.02 -3.93
N GLN A 71 -9.83 7.83 -2.87
CA GLN A 71 -8.74 8.63 -2.30
C GLN A 71 -7.79 7.81 -1.42
N ALA A 72 -8.24 6.66 -0.94
CA ALA A 72 -7.44 5.76 -0.12
C ALA A 72 -7.53 4.30 -0.59
N MET A 73 -6.50 3.54 -0.25
CA MET A 73 -6.43 2.09 -0.43
C MET A 73 -6.34 1.43 0.94
N LEU A 74 -7.15 0.41 1.18
CA LEU A 74 -7.14 -0.35 2.42
C LEU A 74 -6.62 -1.76 2.15
N ILE A 75 -5.60 -2.16 2.89
CA ILE A 75 -4.94 -3.47 2.77
C ILE A 75 -5.06 -4.17 4.12
N GLN A 76 -5.51 -5.42 4.12
CA GLN A 76 -5.49 -6.26 5.32
C GLN A 76 -4.11 -6.89 5.47
N VAL A 77 -3.37 -6.51 6.51
CA VAL A 77 -1.96 -6.90 6.68
C VAL A 77 -1.74 -7.95 7.77
N ASP A 78 -2.68 -8.16 8.69
CA ASP A 78 -2.58 -9.19 9.73
C ASP A 78 -2.58 -10.62 9.17
N VAL A 79 -3.21 -10.82 8.02
CA VAL A 79 -3.31 -12.13 7.35
C VAL A 79 -2.18 -12.40 6.36
N ILE A 80 -1.31 -11.42 6.11
CA ILE A 80 -0.19 -11.56 5.19
C ILE A 80 0.98 -12.17 5.96
N ASP A 81 1.53 -13.30 5.48
CA ASP A 81 2.83 -13.78 5.95
C ASP A 81 3.94 -12.96 5.26
N PRO A 82 4.70 -12.13 5.99
CA PRO A 82 5.78 -11.33 5.39
C PRO A 82 6.84 -12.20 4.70
N LYS A 83 7.03 -13.47 5.11
CA LYS A 83 7.99 -14.39 4.49
C LYS A 83 7.60 -14.85 3.09
N CYS A 84 6.31 -14.77 2.74
CA CYS A 84 5.79 -15.10 1.41
C CYS A 84 5.96 -13.96 0.40
N LEU A 85 6.31 -12.75 0.85
CA LEU A 85 6.52 -11.61 -0.04
C LEU A 85 7.79 -11.80 -0.87
N SER A 86 7.70 -11.58 -2.19
CA SER A 86 8.81 -11.79 -3.14
C SER A 86 10.04 -10.90 -2.88
N PHE A 87 9.89 -9.90 -2.03
CA PHE A 87 10.92 -8.94 -1.62
C PHE A 87 11.35 -9.07 -0.15
N PHE A 88 10.87 -10.09 0.57
CA PHE A 88 11.30 -10.34 1.94
C PHE A 88 12.81 -10.58 2.01
N ARG A 89 13.50 -9.81 2.87
CA ARG A 89 14.97 -9.85 3.08
C ARG A 89 15.83 -9.61 1.83
N LYS A 90 15.27 -9.07 0.75
CA LYS A 90 16.07 -8.58 -0.38
C LYS A 90 16.71 -7.25 0.03
N LYS A 91 18.03 -7.30 0.29
CA LYS A 91 18.89 -6.14 0.51
C LYS A 91 19.05 -5.35 -0.78
#